data_AF-A0A8T7F7M8-F1
#
_entry.id   AF-A0A8T7F7M8-F1
#
_cell.length_a   1.000
_cell.length_b   1.000
_cell.length_c   1.000
_cell.angle_alpha   90.00
_cell.angle_beta   90.00
_cell.angle_gamma   90.00
#
_symmetry.space_group_name_H-M   'P 1'
#
loop_
_entity.id
_entity.type
_entity.pdbx_description
1 polymer ?
#
loop_
_entity_poly.entity_id
_entity_poly.type
_entity_poly.pdbx_seq_one_letter_code
_entity_poly.pdbx_strand_id
1 'polypeptide(L)'
;MDYHFENILQQNGEITGILDFEWAIAGDLAWDFKQDVQWSETCPGSNAPLYAGYQTLHPLPEYHQQRATFYSLLSHLDAVALAKANGIQREYEAGLPYFFRQLEWLEENL
;
A
#
# COMPACT_ATOMS: atom_id res chain seq x y z
N MET A 1 -0.51 8.71 0.61
CA MET A 1 0.67 8.24 -0.10
C MET A 1 0.24 7.25 -1.16
N ASP A 2 0.67 7.54 -2.38
CA ASP A 2 0.41 6.75 -3.58
C ASP A 2 1.73 6.19 -4.12
N TYR A 3 2.49 5.50 -3.26
CA TYR A 3 3.81 4.99 -3.60
C TYR A 3 3.70 3.64 -4.33
N HIS A 4 3.70 3.68 -5.66
CA HIS A 4 3.69 2.50 -6.53
C HIS A 4 4.67 2.66 -7.70
N PHE A 5 4.97 1.55 -8.39
CA PHE A 5 6.03 1.51 -9.41
C PHE A 5 5.83 2.47 -10.58
N GLU A 6 4.59 2.82 -10.92
CA GLU A 6 4.30 3.81 -11.98
C GLU A 6 4.77 5.23 -11.63
N ASN A 7 4.99 5.52 -10.34
CA ASN A 7 5.51 6.80 -9.86
C ASN A 7 7.05 6.82 -9.73
N ILE A 8 7.74 5.77 -10.19
CA ILE A 8 9.21 5.64 -10.15
C ILE A 8 9.78 5.70 -11.56
N LEU A 9 10.67 6.67 -11.80
CA LEU A 9 11.43 6.76 -13.05
C LEU A 9 12.71 5.94 -12.96
N GLN A 10 13.01 5.22 -14.04
CA GLN A 10 14.22 4.41 -14.17
C GLN A 10 14.91 4.68 -15.51
N GLN A 11 16.25 4.65 -15.48
CA GLN A 11 17.07 4.65 -16.69
C GLN A 11 18.30 3.75 -16.47
N ASN A 12 18.55 2.82 -17.39
CA ASN A 12 19.73 1.94 -17.38
C ASN A 12 19.92 1.12 -16.09
N GLY A 13 18.84 0.72 -15.44
CA GLY A 13 18.87 -0.07 -14.19
C GLY A 13 18.83 0.79 -12.92
N GLU A 14 18.92 2.12 -13.03
CA GLU A 14 18.99 3.02 -11.89
C GLU A 14 17.72 3.86 -11.76
N ILE A 15 17.27 4.05 -10.52
CA ILE A 15 16.17 4.98 -10.22
C ILE A 15 16.68 6.40 -10.44
N THR A 16 16.01 7.15 -11.31
CA THR A 16 16.39 8.52 -11.68
C THR A 16 15.45 9.58 -11.14
N GLY A 17 14.27 9.18 -10.65
CA GLY A 17 13.31 10.10 -10.07
C GLY A 17 12.12 9.41 -9.44
N ILE A 18 11.43 10.15 -8.58
CA ILE A 18 10.13 9.81 -8.01
C ILE A 18 9.19 10.96 -8.38
N LEU A 19 7.97 10.64 -8.78
CA LEU A 19 6.95 11.61 -9.19
C LEU A 19 5.71 11.51 -8.28
N ASP A 20 4.75 12.39 -8.55
CA ASP A 20 3.41 12.36 -7.97
C ASP A 20 3.32 12.45 -6.44
N PHE A 21 3.80 13.58 -5.91
CA PHE A 21 3.80 13.87 -4.47
C PHE A 21 2.50 14.51 -3.96
N GLU A 22 1.41 14.54 -4.75
CA GLU A 22 0.19 15.27 -4.36
C GLU A 22 -0.49 14.66 -3.12
N TRP A 23 -0.29 13.35 -2.90
CA TRP A 23 -0.76 12.61 -1.72
C TRP A 23 0.34 12.34 -0.69
N ALA A 24 1.43 13.11 -0.75
CA ALA A 24 2.52 13.03 0.21
C ALA A 24 2.08 13.56 1.59
N ILE A 25 2.25 12.75 2.63
CA ILE A 25 1.88 13.10 4.01
C ILE A 25 3.02 12.75 4.96
N ALA A 26 3.23 13.58 5.98
CA ALA A 26 4.10 13.23 7.10
C ALA A 26 3.35 12.22 8.00
N GLY A 27 3.97 11.07 8.28
CA GLY A 27 3.30 10.01 9.02
C GLY A 27 4.22 8.82 9.35
N ASP A 28 3.60 7.69 9.71
CA ASP A 28 4.31 6.44 9.92
C ASP A 28 4.86 5.90 8.60
N LEU A 29 6.12 5.46 8.61
CA LEU A 29 6.82 4.91 7.44
C LEU A 29 6.14 3.64 6.90
N ALA A 30 5.45 2.87 7.76
CA ALA A 30 4.67 1.70 7.33
C ALA A 30 3.50 2.07 6.40
N TRP A 31 3.11 3.34 6.32
CA TRP A 31 2.05 3.80 5.42
C TRP A 31 2.40 3.60 3.94
N ASP A 32 3.67 3.73 3.55
CA ASP A 32 4.08 3.48 2.17
C ASP A 32 4.05 1.98 1.82
N PHE A 33 4.26 1.12 2.82
CA PHE A 33 4.28 -0.34 2.67
C PHE A 33 2.89 -0.98 2.63
N LYS A 34 1.81 -0.20 2.80
CA LYS A 34 0.44 -0.70 2.66
C LYS A 34 0.12 -1.25 1.25
N GLN A 35 0.95 -0.90 0.27
CA GLN A 35 0.83 -1.29 -1.13
C GLN A 35 1.55 -2.61 -1.45
N ASP A 36 2.08 -3.34 -0.45
CA ASP A 36 2.88 -4.54 -0.65
C ASP A 36 2.17 -5.64 -1.48
N VAL A 37 0.86 -5.80 -1.31
CA VAL A 37 0.02 -6.69 -2.12
C VAL A 37 0.01 -6.22 -3.58
N GLN A 38 -0.27 -4.94 -3.81
CA GLN A 38 -0.30 -4.35 -5.16
C GLN A 38 1.07 -4.48 -5.85
N TRP A 39 2.17 -4.26 -5.14
CA TRP A 39 3.52 -4.42 -5.67
C TRP A 39 3.79 -5.87 -6.08
N SER A 40 3.36 -6.84 -5.27
CA SER A 40 3.51 -8.27 -5.60
C SER A 40 2.66 -8.69 -6.79
N GLU A 41 1.48 -8.10 -6.98
CA GLU A 41 0.62 -8.37 -8.13
C GLU A 41 1.17 -7.75 -9.43
N THR A 42 1.68 -6.51 -9.35
CA THR A 42 2.20 -5.78 -10.51
C THR A 42 3.63 -6.17 -10.88
N CYS A 43 4.47 -6.47 -9.91
CA CYS A 43 5.84 -6.93 -10.09
C CYS A 43 6.14 -8.11 -9.12
N PRO A 44 5.82 -9.35 -9.51
CA PRO A 44 6.05 -10.52 -8.66
C PRO A 44 7.50 -10.64 -8.21
N GLY A 45 7.70 -10.85 -6.91
CA GLY A 45 9.03 -10.95 -6.29
C GLY A 45 9.68 -9.62 -5.93
N SER A 46 9.00 -8.48 -6.16
CA SER A 46 9.52 -7.15 -5.85
C SER A 46 9.59 -6.83 -4.35
N ASN A 47 8.69 -7.36 -3.52
CA ASN A 47 8.65 -7.03 -2.09
C ASN A 47 9.98 -7.32 -1.39
N ALA A 48 10.51 -8.54 -1.52
CA ALA A 48 11.73 -8.94 -0.81
C ALA A 48 12.94 -7.98 -1.04
N PRO A 49 13.34 -7.65 -2.29
CA PRO A 49 14.41 -6.69 -2.51
C PRO A 49 14.06 -5.26 -2.07
N LEU A 50 12.79 -4.84 -2.14
CA LEU A 50 12.36 -3.52 -1.67
C LEU A 50 12.55 -3.37 -0.15
N TYR A 51 12.07 -4.35 0.63
CA TYR A 51 12.25 -4.40 2.07
C TYR A 51 13.73 -4.50 2.44
N ALA A 52 14.50 -5.36 1.76
CA ALA A 52 15.93 -5.50 2.01
C ALA A 52 16.70 -4.19 1.75
N GLY A 53 16.38 -3.49 0.66
CA GLY A 53 16.96 -2.19 0.33
C GLY A 53 16.62 -1.12 1.39
N TYR A 54 15.36 -1.01 1.77
CA TYR A 54 14.92 -0.09 2.82
C TYR A 54 15.62 -0.33 4.16
N GLN A 55 15.77 -1.60 4.55
CA GLN A 55 16.41 -2.01 5.80
C GLN A 55 17.91 -1.69 5.87
N THR A 56 18.55 -1.38 4.74
CA THR A 56 19.94 -0.90 4.75
C THR A 56 20.08 0.52 5.34
N LEU A 57 18.99 1.30 5.35
CA LEU A 57 18.95 2.67 5.86
C LEU A 57 18.15 2.78 7.16
N HIS A 58 17.05 2.03 7.28
CA HIS A 58 16.11 2.12 8.39
C HIS A 58 15.67 0.74 8.90
N PRO A 59 15.85 0.40 10.18
CA PRO A 59 15.26 -0.81 10.73
C PRO A 59 13.73 -0.72 10.67
N LEU A 60 13.07 -1.86 10.40
CA LEU A 60 11.62 -1.92 10.49
C LEU A 60 11.19 -1.84 11.96
N PRO A 61 10.20 -1.00 12.31
CA PRO A 61 9.70 -0.92 13.66
C PRO A 61 8.99 -2.21 14.07
N GLU A 62 8.85 -2.40 15.37
CA GLU A 62 7.99 -3.47 15.90
C GLU A 62 6.57 -3.32 15.35
N TYR A 63 5.99 -4.45 14.95
CA TYR A 63 4.68 -4.53 14.33
C TYR A 63 4.52 -3.82 12.98
N HIS A 64 5.62 -3.57 12.25
CA HIS A 64 5.57 -2.91 10.93
C HIS A 64 4.54 -3.55 9.99
N GLN A 65 4.54 -4.88 9.88
CA GLN A 65 3.65 -5.59 8.97
C GLN A 65 2.17 -5.43 9.38
N GLN A 66 1.87 -5.55 10.67
CA GLN A 66 0.50 -5.33 11.19
C GLN A 66 0.03 -3.90 10.89
N ARG A 67 0.92 -2.90 11.03
CA ARG A 67 0.59 -1.51 10.68
C ARG A 67 0.33 -1.35 9.18
N ALA A 68 1.19 -1.89 8.32
CA ALA A 68 1.02 -1.83 6.88
C ALA A 68 -0.31 -2.47 6.44
N THR A 69 -0.65 -3.65 6.98
CA THR A 69 -1.95 -4.29 6.73
C THR A 69 -3.11 -3.43 7.22
N PHE A 70 -3.03 -2.90 8.45
CA PHE A 70 -4.08 -2.03 8.99
C PHE A 70 -4.27 -0.76 8.13
N TYR A 71 -3.20 -0.16 7.63
CA TYR A 71 -3.27 1.00 6.74
C TYR A 71 -3.81 0.65 5.36
N SER A 72 -3.54 -0.56 4.86
CA SER A 72 -4.16 -1.08 3.64
C SER A 72 -5.67 -1.21 3.83
N LEU A 73 -6.12 -1.79 4.93
CA LEU A 73 -7.53 -1.91 5.30
C LEU A 73 -8.21 -0.52 5.37
N LEU A 74 -7.59 0.44 6.05
CA LEU A 74 -8.10 1.81 6.15
C LEU A 74 -8.25 2.47 4.77
N SER A 75 -7.26 2.28 3.89
CA SER A 75 -7.31 2.83 2.53
C SER A 75 -8.43 2.22 1.69
N HIS A 76 -8.71 0.93 1.86
CA HIS A 76 -9.85 0.26 1.21
C HIS A 76 -11.18 0.78 1.75
N LEU A 77 -11.29 1.01 3.06
CA LEU A 77 -12.48 1.59 3.66
C LEU A 77 -12.74 3.00 3.11
N ASP A 78 -11.70 3.84 3.04
CA ASP A 78 -11.79 5.19 2.47
C ASP A 78 -12.24 5.14 1.00
N ALA A 79 -11.69 4.23 0.20
CA ALA A 79 -12.08 4.05 -1.20
C ALA A 79 -13.56 3.63 -1.33
N VAL A 80 -14.03 2.68 -0.52
CA VAL A 80 -15.45 2.25 -0.49
C VAL A 80 -16.36 3.40 -0.04
N ALA A 81 -15.95 4.15 0.98
CA ALA A 81 -16.71 5.31 1.48
C ALA A 81 -16.82 6.41 0.42
N LEU A 82 -15.72 6.71 -0.27
CA LEU A 82 -15.69 7.68 -1.38
C LEU A 82 -16.56 7.22 -2.56
N ALA A 83 -16.48 5.94 -2.94
CA ALA A 83 -17.32 5.39 -4.00
C ALA A 83 -18.81 5.54 -3.67
N LYS A 84 -19.20 5.21 -2.44
CA LYS A 84 -20.57 5.40 -1.95
C LYS A 84 -20.99 6.87 -1.96
N ALA A 85 -20.15 7.76 -1.44
CA ALA A 85 -20.44 9.19 -1.36
C ALA A 85 -20.62 9.84 -2.75
N ASN A 86 -19.91 9.35 -3.76
CA ASN A 86 -19.97 9.84 -5.13
C ASN A 86 -20.94 9.07 -6.03
N GLY A 87 -21.69 8.09 -5.50
CA GLY A 87 -22.64 7.28 -6.28
C GLY A 87 -21.99 6.34 -7.30
N ILE A 88 -20.72 5.99 -7.08
CA ILE A 88 -19.93 5.11 -7.94
C ILE A 88 -20.18 3.65 -7.51
N GLN A 89 -21.30 3.08 -8.01
CA GLN A 89 -21.84 1.81 -7.52
C GLN A 89 -20.89 0.61 -7.71
N ARG A 90 -20.21 0.52 -8.86
CA ARG A 90 -19.36 -0.63 -9.20
C ARG A 90 -18.19 -0.78 -8.23
N GLU A 91 -17.53 0.34 -7.91
CA GLU A 91 -16.37 0.42 -7.03
C GLU A 91 -16.78 0.15 -5.58
N TYR A 92 -17.96 0.62 -5.17
CA TYR A 92 -18.53 0.30 -3.86
C TYR A 92 -18.81 -1.22 -3.72
N GLU A 93 -19.48 -1.82 -4.70
CA GLU A 93 -19.82 -3.25 -4.69
C GLU A 93 -18.58 -4.14 -4.77
N ALA A 94 -17.58 -3.76 -5.56
CA ALA A 94 -16.33 -4.52 -5.70
C ALA A 94 -15.40 -4.38 -4.49
N GLY A 95 -15.38 -3.21 -3.83
CA GLY A 95 -14.47 -2.94 -2.72
C GLY A 95 -14.88 -3.62 -1.40
N LEU A 96 -16.18 -3.80 -1.16
CA LEU A 96 -16.69 -4.38 0.11
C LEU A 96 -16.19 -5.81 0.39
N PRO A 97 -16.26 -6.78 -0.55
CA PRO A 97 -15.76 -8.13 -0.32
C PRO A 97 -14.26 -8.19 -0.04
N TYR A 98 -13.47 -7.31 -0.68
CA TYR A 98 -12.04 -7.24 -0.44
C TYR A 98 -11.76 -6.72 0.98
N PHE A 99 -12.43 -5.65 1.39
CA PHE A 99 -12.30 -5.09 2.74
C PHE A 99 -12.57 -6.14 3.83
N PHE A 100 -13.69 -6.88 3.72
CA PHE A 100 -14.01 -7.90 4.72
C PHE A 100 -12.99 -9.04 4.78
N ARG A 101 -12.45 -9.48 3.63
CA ARG A 101 -11.41 -10.51 3.60
C ARG A 101 -10.13 -10.07 4.31
N GLN A 102 -9.71 -8.81 4.13
CA GLN A 102 -8.54 -8.27 4.81
C GLN A 102 -8.78 -8.10 6.31
N LEU A 103 -10.00 -7.73 6.71
CA LEU A 103 -10.39 -7.65 8.11
C LEU A 103 -10.32 -9.03 8.79
N GLU A 104 -10.89 -10.05 8.18
CA GLU A 104 -10.83 -11.45 8.68
C GLU A 104 -9.37 -11.91 8.85
N TRP A 105 -8.52 -11.68 7.84
CA TRP A 105 -7.10 -12.04 7.94
C TRP A 105 -6.41 -11.34 9.12
N LEU A 106 -6.70 -10.06 9.34
CA LEU A 106 -6.11 -9.30 10.45
C LEU A 106 -6.58 -9.83 11.80
N GLU A 107 -7.86 -10.17 11.95
CA GLU A 107 -8.42 -10.76 13.18
C GLU A 107 -7.81 -12.12 13.51
N GLU A 108 -7.41 -12.91 12.51
CA GLU A 108 -6.77 -14.22 12.71
C GLU A 108 -5.27 -14.14 13.03
N ASN A 109 -4.61 -13.00 12.77
CA ASN A 109 -3.16 -12.83 12.85
C ASN A 109 -2.71 -11.76 13.87
N LEU A 110 -3.63 -11.32 14.74
CA LEU A 110 -3.38 -10.47 15.92
C LEU A 110 -3.42 -11.31 17.21
#